data_AF-A0A0P0M648-F1
#
_entry.id   AF-A0A0P0M648-F1
#
_cell.length_a   1.000
_cell.length_b   1.000
_cell.length_c   1.000
_cell.angle_alpha   90.00
_cell.angle_beta   90.00
_cell.angle_gamma   90.00
#
_symmetry.space_group_name_H-M   'P 1'
#
loop_
_entity.id
_entity.type
_entity.pdbx_description
1 polymer ?
#
loop_
_entity_poly.entity_id
_entity_poly.type
_entity_poly.pdbx_seq_one_letter_code
_entity_poly.pdbx_strand_id
1 'polypeptide(L)'
;MTRGTVQITGVNFQPEKSFKKSIISRAHFVRERYKVHTVDLSPIEVDGLLSEYFKDHRSITCARMQQVCGMTRSTAYRRLQALTQGAHPSLQREGYKNATAYIPVKGHYGRSYTADRW
;
A
#
# COMPACT_ATOMS: atom_id res chain seq x y z
N MET A 1 14.08 -51.45 -24.51
CA MET A 1 12.85 -50.78 -24.01
C MET A 1 13.09 -50.36 -22.56
N THR A 2 13.53 -49.13 -22.30
CA THR A 2 13.81 -48.62 -20.95
C THR A 2 12.51 -48.11 -20.32
N ARG A 3 12.08 -48.75 -19.22
CA ARG A 3 10.89 -48.34 -18.46
C ARG A 3 11.21 -47.05 -17.70
N GLY A 4 10.63 -45.92 -18.14
CA GLY A 4 10.77 -44.65 -17.45
C GLY A 4 10.18 -44.71 -16.04
N THR A 5 10.94 -44.29 -15.04
CA THR A 5 10.50 -44.23 -13.64
C THR A 5 9.69 -42.95 -13.43
N VAL A 6 8.43 -43.09 -12.99
CA VAL A 6 7.58 -41.95 -12.64
C VAL A 6 7.81 -41.59 -11.18
N GLN A 7 8.24 -40.36 -10.89
CA GLN A 7 8.32 -39.82 -9.53
C GLN A 7 7.24 -38.76 -9.31
N ILE A 8 6.53 -38.86 -8.19
CA ILE A 8 5.56 -37.85 -7.74
C ILE A 8 6.32 -36.76 -6.99
N THR A 9 6.33 -35.55 -7.53
CA THR A 9 7.04 -34.38 -6.96
C THR A 9 6.19 -33.58 -5.97
N GLY A 10 4.87 -33.76 -5.96
CA GLY A 10 4.00 -33.11 -4.99
C GLY A 10 2.52 -33.36 -5.24
N VAL A 11 1.71 -33.21 -4.20
CA VAL A 11 0.24 -33.31 -4.25
C VAL A 11 -0.33 -31.95 -3.88
N ASN A 12 -1.00 -31.30 -4.84
CA ASN A 12 -1.72 -30.06 -4.59
C ASN A 12 -3.11 -30.38 -4.03
N PHE A 13 -3.24 -30.36 -2.70
CA PHE A 13 -4.53 -30.52 -2.03
C PHE A 13 -5.26 -29.17 -1.92
N GLN A 14 -6.44 -29.08 -2.51
CA GLN A 14 -7.30 -27.91 -2.40
C GLN A 14 -8.58 -28.31 -1.65
N PRO A 15 -8.76 -27.90 -0.39
CA PRO A 15 -9.92 -28.28 0.40
C PRO A 15 -11.22 -27.75 -0.23
N GLU A 16 -12.28 -28.53 -0.09
CA GLU A 16 -13.60 -28.20 -0.61
C GLU A 16 -14.10 -26.84 -0.04
N LYS A 17 -14.79 -26.05 -0.87
CA LYS A 17 -15.26 -24.71 -0.48
C LYS A 17 -16.22 -24.75 0.71
N SER A 18 -17.08 -25.78 0.76
CA SER A 18 -18.02 -26.08 1.86
C SER A 18 -17.29 -26.30 3.18
N PHE A 19 -16.22 -27.10 3.16
CA PHE A 19 -15.39 -27.40 4.32
C PHE A 19 -14.72 -26.14 4.89
N LYS A 20 -14.10 -25.32 4.02
CA LYS A 20 -13.48 -24.03 4.42
C LYS A 20 -14.49 -23.10 5.10
N LYS A 21 -15.69 -22.94 4.51
CA LYS A 21 -16.76 -22.12 5.12
C LYS A 21 -17.15 -22.63 6.51
N SER A 22 -17.26 -23.96 6.67
CA SER A 22 -17.64 -24.58 7.93
C SER A 22 -16.60 -24.38 9.04
N ILE A 23 -15.31 -24.29 8.69
CA ILE A 23 -14.25 -23.99 9.65
C ILE A 23 -14.31 -22.50 10.01
N ILE A 24 -14.43 -21.62 9.01
CA ILE A 24 -14.50 -20.18 9.24
C ILE A 24 -15.69 -19.80 10.13
N SER A 25 -16.84 -20.45 9.95
CA SER A 25 -18.05 -20.16 10.74
C SER A 25 -17.98 -20.68 12.18
N ARG A 26 -17.13 -21.68 12.47
CA ARG A 26 -17.02 -22.31 13.79
C ARG A 26 -15.80 -21.88 14.58
N ALA A 27 -14.79 -21.34 13.92
CA ALA A 27 -13.58 -20.86 14.56
C ALA A 27 -13.75 -19.41 15.03
N HIS A 28 -13.30 -19.14 16.25
CA HIS A 28 -13.21 -17.78 16.78
C HIS A 28 -11.85 -17.18 16.39
N PHE A 29 -11.85 -16.32 15.38
CA PHE A 29 -10.64 -15.63 14.95
C PHE A 29 -10.44 -14.36 15.78
N VAL A 30 -9.38 -14.32 16.57
CA VAL A 30 -8.93 -13.10 17.24
C VAL A 30 -7.85 -12.47 16.39
N ARG A 31 -7.97 -11.16 16.15
CA ARG A 31 -6.92 -10.42 15.47
C ARG A 31 -5.67 -10.39 16.35
N GLU A 32 -4.54 -10.79 15.78
CA GLU A 32 -3.23 -10.74 16.44
C GLU A 32 -2.95 -9.32 16.98
N ARG A 33 -2.56 -9.23 18.26
CA ARG A 33 -2.24 -7.96 18.92
C ARG A 33 -0.87 -7.41 18.48
N TYR A 34 0.08 -8.28 18.20
CA TYR A 34 1.43 -7.90 17.78
C TYR A 34 1.50 -7.79 16.26
N LYS A 35 1.41 -6.55 15.75
CA LYS A 35 1.62 -6.29 14.32
C LYS A 35 3.10 -6.01 14.10
N VAL A 36 3.78 -6.88 13.36
CA VAL A 36 5.21 -6.71 13.06
C VAL A 36 5.45 -5.51 12.10
N HIS A 37 4.43 -4.97 11.42
CA HIS A 37 4.65 -4.16 10.19
C HIS A 37 3.88 -2.83 10.07
N THR A 38 3.13 -2.38 11.07
CA THR A 38 2.43 -1.08 10.98
C THR A 38 2.52 -0.31 12.27
N VAL A 39 3.28 0.78 12.24
CA VAL A 39 3.09 1.91 13.16
C VAL A 39 1.71 2.50 12.87
N ASP A 40 0.86 2.64 13.89
CA ASP A 40 -0.48 3.19 13.72
C ASP A 40 -0.41 4.72 13.70
N LEU A 41 0.06 5.26 12.56
CA LEU A 41 0.17 6.71 12.39
C LEU A 41 -1.21 7.32 12.14
N SER A 42 -1.52 8.32 12.96
CA SER A 42 -2.65 9.22 12.77
C SER A 42 -2.50 10.03 11.48
N PRO A 43 -3.60 10.58 10.94
CA PRO A 43 -3.53 11.44 9.75
C PRO A 43 -2.55 12.62 9.90
N ILE A 44 -2.46 13.22 11.09
CA ILE A 44 -1.62 14.40 11.33
C ILE A 44 -0.14 14.05 11.41
N GLU A 45 0.22 12.87 11.95
CA GLU A 45 1.61 12.39 11.93
C GLU A 45 2.06 12.09 10.50
N VAL A 46 1.20 11.48 9.69
CA VAL A 46 1.47 11.26 8.26
C VAL A 46 1.69 12.60 7.55
N ASP A 47 0.83 13.59 7.81
CA ASP A 47 0.94 14.93 7.21
C ASP A 47 2.23 15.66 7.61
N GLY A 48 2.63 15.54 8.89
CA GLY A 48 3.91 16.07 9.38
C GLY A 48 5.12 15.41 8.71
N LEU A 49 5.13 14.09 8.59
CA LEU A 49 6.19 13.35 7.89
C LEU A 49 6.29 13.73 6.41
N LEU A 50 5.14 13.92 5.75
CA LEU A 50 5.12 14.39 4.37
C LEU A 50 5.59 15.83 4.25
N SER A 51 5.21 16.71 5.18
CA SER A 51 5.66 18.09 5.23
C SER A 51 7.18 18.18 5.32
N GLU A 52 7.81 17.37 6.19
CA GLU A 52 9.28 17.29 6.26
C GLU A 52 9.88 16.70 4.99
N TYR A 53 9.31 15.61 4.46
CA TYR A 53 9.84 14.95 3.26
C TYR A 53 9.86 15.87 2.04
N PHE A 54 8.78 16.62 1.80
CA PHE A 54 8.66 17.51 0.64
C PHE A 54 9.49 18.80 0.74
N LYS A 55 10.13 19.10 1.88
CA LYS A 55 11.10 20.21 1.98
C LYS A 55 12.27 20.04 1.03
N ASP A 56 12.70 18.80 0.80
CA ASP A 56 13.84 18.46 -0.06
C ASP A 56 13.44 17.68 -1.31
N HIS A 57 12.32 16.97 -1.27
CA HIS A 57 11.90 16.07 -2.36
C HIS A 57 10.76 16.68 -3.18
N ARG A 58 10.83 16.54 -4.52
CA ARG A 58 9.76 17.02 -5.43
C ARG A 58 8.53 16.11 -5.41
N SER A 59 8.76 14.80 -5.42
CA SER A 59 7.70 13.79 -5.53
C SER A 59 7.93 12.63 -4.56
N ILE A 60 6.87 11.89 -4.30
CA ILE A 60 6.88 10.68 -3.48
C ILE A 60 6.33 9.51 -4.27
N THR A 61 6.87 8.32 -4.04
CA THR A 61 6.35 7.05 -4.59
C THR A 61 5.73 6.22 -3.48
N CYS A 62 4.94 5.19 -3.82
CA CYS A 62 4.39 4.27 -2.82
C CYS A 62 5.49 3.57 -1.98
N ALA A 63 6.61 3.21 -2.60
CA ALA A 63 7.75 2.62 -1.89
C ALA A 63 8.38 3.64 -0.91
N ARG A 64 8.47 4.91 -1.31
CA ARG A 64 9.02 5.93 -0.42
C ARG A 64 8.07 6.30 0.71
N MET A 65 6.77 6.38 0.44
CA MET A 65 5.72 6.53 1.47
C MET A 65 5.80 5.41 2.51
N GLN A 66 5.99 4.17 2.06
CA GLN A 66 6.19 3.00 2.94
C GLN A 66 7.37 3.20 3.89
N GLN A 67 8.51 3.66 3.37
CA GLN A 67 9.72 3.90 4.15
C GLN A 67 9.58 5.08 5.12
N VAL A 68 9.11 6.23 4.62
CA VAL A 68 8.97 7.48 5.38
C VAL A 68 7.99 7.30 6.54
N CYS A 69 6.88 6.60 6.32
CA CYS A 69 5.85 6.41 7.32
C CYS A 69 5.91 5.07 8.05
N GLY A 70 6.95 4.25 7.85
CA GLY A 70 7.12 2.97 8.58
C GLY A 70 5.89 2.05 8.55
N MET A 71 5.17 2.00 7.42
CA MET A 71 3.91 1.26 7.28
C MET A 71 4.01 0.18 6.20
N THR A 72 3.02 -0.71 6.08
CA THR A 72 2.98 -1.66 4.97
C THR A 72 2.76 -0.97 3.63
N ARG A 73 3.23 -1.59 2.54
CA ARG A 73 3.00 -1.09 1.17
C ARG A 73 1.52 -0.90 0.84
N SER A 74 0.65 -1.80 1.32
CA SER A 74 -0.80 -1.69 1.12
C SER A 74 -1.40 -0.50 1.87
N THR A 75 -0.94 -0.22 3.09
CA THR A 75 -1.36 0.96 3.87
C THR A 75 -0.86 2.25 3.21
N ALA A 76 0.40 2.28 2.79
CA ALA A 76 0.99 3.42 2.08
C ALA A 76 0.21 3.75 0.80
N TYR A 77 -0.16 2.73 0.02
CA TYR A 77 -0.98 2.92 -1.17
C TYR A 77 -2.37 3.49 -0.86
N ARG A 78 -3.05 2.94 0.16
CA ARG A 78 -4.37 3.46 0.60
C ARG A 78 -4.29 4.91 1.08
N ARG A 79 -3.22 5.27 1.81
CA ARG A 79 -2.99 6.65 2.26
C ARG A 79 -2.77 7.59 1.06
N LEU A 80 -1.94 7.20 0.08
CA LEU A 80 -1.75 8.00 -1.15
C LEU A 80 -3.05 8.16 -1.95
N GLN A 81 -3.89 7.13 -2.03
CA GLN A 81 -5.22 7.25 -2.64
C GLN A 81 -6.10 8.24 -1.87
N ALA A 82 -6.13 8.19 -0.54
CA ALA A 82 -6.90 9.14 0.26
C ALA A 82 -6.41 10.59 0.08
N LEU A 83 -5.09 10.80 -0.01
CA LEU A 83 -4.49 12.13 -0.22
C LEU A 83 -4.70 12.67 -1.65
N THR A 84 -5.04 11.80 -2.62
CA THR A 84 -5.28 12.19 -4.02
C THR A 84 -6.75 12.26 -4.40
N GLN A 85 -7.61 11.47 -3.76
CA GLN A 85 -9.03 11.31 -4.09
C GLN A 85 -9.97 11.80 -2.99
N GLY A 86 -9.44 12.30 -1.86
CA GLY A 86 -10.22 12.86 -0.76
C GLY A 86 -10.94 14.15 -1.15
N ALA A 87 -11.83 14.63 -0.26
CA ALA A 87 -12.58 15.88 -0.47
C ALA A 87 -11.67 17.11 -0.65
N HIS A 88 -10.51 17.09 0.01
CA HIS A 88 -9.45 18.10 -0.13
C HIS A 88 -8.15 17.37 -0.50
N PRO A 89 -7.88 17.15 -1.79
CA PRO A 89 -6.68 16.46 -2.22
C PRO A 89 -5.44 17.31 -1.90
N SER A 90 -4.45 16.73 -1.23
CA SER A 90 -3.17 17.38 -0.94
C SER A 90 -2.06 16.91 -1.87
N LEU A 91 -2.28 15.80 -2.57
CA LEU A 91 -1.38 15.23 -3.57
C LEU A 91 -2.10 15.03 -4.91
N GLN A 92 -1.34 15.02 -6.00
CA GLN A 92 -1.79 14.62 -7.33
C GLN A 92 -0.76 13.68 -7.97
N ARG A 93 -1.20 12.83 -8.90
CA ARG A 93 -0.27 11.99 -9.68
C ARG A 93 0.51 12.86 -10.66
N GLU A 94 1.80 12.60 -10.78
CA GLU A 94 2.67 13.29 -11.73
C GLU A 94 2.66 12.55 -13.08
N GLY A 95 2.05 13.12 -14.12
CA GLY A 95 1.98 12.55 -15.45
C GLY A 95 0.74 11.68 -15.70
N TYR A 96 0.92 10.53 -16.36
CA TYR A 96 -0.18 9.66 -16.82
C TYR A 96 -0.97 8.99 -15.67
N LYS A 97 -2.18 8.49 -15.97
CA LYS A 97 -3.10 7.86 -14.99
C LYS A 97 -2.47 6.78 -14.09
N ASN A 98 -1.45 6.06 -14.58
CA ASN A 98 -0.76 4.99 -13.86
C ASN A 98 0.64 5.38 -13.35
N ALA A 99 0.98 6.66 -13.36
CA ALA A 99 2.25 7.13 -12.83
C ALA A 99 2.37 6.76 -11.34
N THR A 100 3.58 6.36 -10.97
CA THR A 100 3.92 5.89 -9.62
C THR A 100 4.34 7.01 -8.68
N ALA A 101 4.59 8.21 -9.23
CA ALA A 101 5.00 9.40 -8.51
C ALA A 101 3.80 10.31 -8.22
N TYR A 102 3.82 10.91 -7.03
CA TYR A 102 2.83 11.85 -6.54
C TYR A 102 3.52 13.14 -6.11
N ILE A 103 2.94 14.28 -6.45
CA ILE A 103 3.44 15.61 -6.12
C ILE A 103 2.42 16.39 -5.28
N PRO A 104 2.86 17.29 -4.39
CA PRO A 104 2.00 18.25 -3.72
C PRO A 104 1.15 19.05 -4.69
N VAL A 105 -0.13 19.22 -4.37
CA VAL A 105 -0.95 20.22 -5.06
C VAL A 105 -0.59 21.62 -4.57
N LYS A 106 -0.95 22.64 -5.34
CA LYS A 106 -0.67 24.05 -4.99
C LYS A 106 -1.22 24.39 -3.59
N GLY A 107 -0.35 24.92 -2.73
CA GLY A 107 -0.70 25.34 -1.36
C GLY A 107 -0.49 24.29 -0.28
N HIS A 108 -0.04 23.08 -0.63
CA HIS A 108 0.24 22.01 0.33
C HIS A 108 1.75 21.74 0.47
N TYR A 109 2.16 21.30 1.67
CA TYR A 109 3.53 20.90 1.99
C TYR A 109 4.63 21.92 1.61
N GLY A 110 4.29 23.22 1.61
CA GLY A 110 5.22 24.31 1.27
C GLY A 110 5.72 24.31 -0.18
N ARG A 111 5.17 23.47 -1.07
CA ARG A 111 5.58 23.38 -2.47
C ARG A 111 4.37 23.40 -3.40
N SER A 112 4.46 24.21 -4.46
CA SER A 112 3.44 24.27 -5.51
C SER A 112 4.02 23.77 -6.82
N TYR A 113 3.84 22.49 -7.11
CA TYR A 113 4.17 21.93 -8.41
C TYR A 113 2.92 21.85 -9.26
N THR A 114 2.91 22.54 -10.40
CA THR A 114 1.96 22.22 -11.46
C THR A 114 2.44 20.94 -12.12
N ALA A 115 1.57 19.92 -12.18
CA ALA A 115 1.73 18.91 -13.21
C ALA A 115 1.46 19.64 -14.53
N ASP A 116 2.50 20.15 -15.18
CA ASP A 116 2.35 20.67 -16.53
C ASP A 116 1.77 19.54 -17.38
N ARG A 117 0.56 19.78 -17.91
CA ARG A 117 -0.20 18.79 -18.67
C ARG A 117 0.62 18.40 -19.90
N TRP A 118 1.04 17.14 -19.95
CA TRP A 118 1.46 16.46 -21.17
C TRP A 118 0.28 15.68 -21.73
#